data_AF-A0A5M8QM18-F1
#
_entry.id   AF-A0A5M8QM18-F1
#
_cell.length_a   1.000
_cell.length_b   1.000
_cell.length_c   1.000
_cell.angle_alpha   90.00
_cell.angle_beta   90.00
_cell.angle_gamma   90.00
#
_symmetry.space_group_name_H-M   'P 1'
#
loop_
_entity.id
_entity.type
_entity.pdbx_description
1 polymer ?
#
loop_
_entity_poly.entity_id
_entity_poly.type
_entity_poly.pdbx_seq_one_letter_code
_entity_poly.pdbx_strand_id
1 'polypeptide(L)'
;MAVRSGAEIQHALSRFVAKWRTYQGSERAEAQTFLNELYAAYGSDRTEAGAKFEHFASSAGFMDLHQPGVLIVEMKKPGRGLEEAADQRRRYWQESSDPTSDTPAARWVIACNFHEFEIWEPGRFPNHPRARFTLDELPDHYDALLFLQSESIEPVFSEHRRELTTDAARHIADLYRSMADRGAAPLDEIQRFTMQLVWTLFAEDLGMLDGYPLQQLVERLLREDDPDSARDLGYLFRLLNQKGDQNRRGIYAGTRYVNGELFAKSDAVYLTRDELLHLKRASEFDWRQVNPTIFGSLLEGVLGDEQRASLGAHYTHEADIMKIVTPTIVRPWRERIEAVATSAEARELLDELCRFRMLDPACGCGNFLYVAYRELRGLEAELKARVASLAARDGLAAPKDLPYYPLANVQGIDIEQVAVQIARVVLWMGTARWSTATAKRNRCFPCRISRRSARRMPCASTGLRRTRSSATRRSSAQSSSVRASATHTPTG
;
A
#
# COMPACT_ATOMS: atom_id res chain seq x y z
N MET A 1 19.99 -12.57 -13.04
CA MET A 1 19.97 -12.95 -11.61
C MET A 1 18.54 -13.26 -11.18
N ALA A 2 18.33 -14.17 -10.23
CA ALA A 2 17.00 -14.46 -9.70
C ALA A 2 16.55 -13.35 -8.75
N VAL A 3 15.39 -12.75 -9.02
CA VAL A 3 14.74 -11.74 -8.16
C VAL A 3 14.36 -12.41 -6.84
N ARG A 4 14.89 -11.94 -5.71
CA ARG A 4 14.48 -12.41 -4.39
C ARG A 4 13.11 -11.87 -4.01
N SER A 5 12.31 -12.70 -3.36
CA SER A 5 11.09 -12.27 -2.67
C SER A 5 11.42 -11.32 -1.51
N GLY A 6 10.44 -10.53 -1.06
CA GLY A 6 10.61 -9.65 0.10
C GLY A 6 11.10 -10.41 1.33
N ALA A 7 10.46 -11.54 1.65
CA ALA A 7 10.85 -12.38 2.80
C ALA A 7 12.30 -12.89 2.73
N GLU A 8 12.80 -13.25 1.55
CA GLU A 8 14.20 -13.66 1.37
C GLU A 8 15.18 -12.49 1.59
N ILE A 9 14.83 -11.29 1.12
CA ILE A 9 15.63 -10.08 1.34
C ILE A 9 15.63 -9.74 2.83
N GLN A 10 14.46 -9.71 3.48
CA GLN A 10 14.36 -9.42 4.92
C GLN A 10 15.20 -10.38 5.75
N HIS A 11 15.11 -11.68 5.46
CA HIS A 11 15.90 -12.70 6.17
C HIS A 11 17.41 -12.52 5.95
N ALA A 12 17.83 -12.14 4.74
CA ALA A 12 19.23 -11.81 4.46
C ALA A 12 19.69 -10.55 5.20
N LEU A 13 18.84 -9.52 5.25
CA LEU A 13 19.11 -8.27 5.98
C LEU A 13 19.18 -8.50 7.49
N SER A 14 18.36 -9.38 8.08
CA SER A 14 18.50 -9.70 9.51
C SER A 14 19.88 -10.25 9.86
N ARG A 15 20.49 -11.06 8.97
CA ARG A 15 21.88 -11.53 9.15
C ARG A 15 22.90 -10.41 8.97
N PHE A 16 22.66 -9.54 7.99
CA PHE A 16 23.49 -8.35 7.75
C PHE A 16 23.51 -7.45 8.99
N VAL A 17 22.34 -7.13 9.56
CA VAL A 17 22.21 -6.36 10.80
C VAL A 17 22.97 -7.02 11.94
N ALA A 18 22.75 -8.32 12.18
CA ALA A 18 23.42 -9.03 13.26
C ALA A 18 24.96 -8.95 13.18
N LYS A 19 25.53 -8.87 11.98
CA LYS A 19 26.97 -8.71 11.76
C LYS A 19 27.44 -7.28 12.03
N TRP A 20 26.73 -6.28 11.52
CA TRP A 20 27.20 -4.88 11.51
C TRP A 20 26.78 -4.07 12.73
N ARG A 21 25.80 -4.55 13.51
CA ARG A 21 25.21 -3.87 14.69
C ARG A 21 26.25 -3.38 15.71
N THR A 22 27.33 -4.12 15.90
CA THR A 22 28.37 -3.79 16.90
C THR A 22 29.59 -3.11 16.29
N TYR A 23 29.56 -2.74 15.01
CA TYR A 23 30.70 -2.15 14.33
C TYR A 23 31.00 -0.73 14.82
N GLN A 24 32.22 -0.52 15.33
CA GLN A 24 32.74 0.78 15.80
C GLN A 24 34.06 1.19 15.12
N GLY A 25 34.40 0.56 13.99
CA GLY A 25 35.65 0.82 13.26
C GLY A 25 35.63 2.12 12.44
N SER A 26 36.73 2.39 11.73
CA SER A 26 36.85 3.58 10.87
C SER A 26 36.21 3.40 9.49
N GLU A 27 35.58 4.46 8.96
CA GLU A 27 34.94 4.55 7.63
C GLU A 27 35.71 3.85 6.49
N ARG A 28 37.01 4.12 6.34
CA ARG A 28 37.83 3.58 5.24
C ARG A 28 38.14 2.09 5.29
N ALA A 29 37.98 1.43 6.44
CA ALA A 29 38.43 0.03 6.59
C ALA A 29 37.41 -0.97 6.04
N GLU A 30 36.11 -0.68 6.17
CA GLU A 30 35.06 -1.68 5.94
C GLU A 30 33.86 -1.18 5.11
N ALA A 31 33.85 0.08 4.66
CA ALA A 31 32.77 0.61 3.83
C ALA A 31 32.52 -0.22 2.57
N GLN A 32 33.60 -0.66 1.89
CA GLN A 32 33.48 -1.49 0.69
C GLN A 32 32.88 -2.87 1.00
N THR A 33 33.30 -3.51 2.10
CA THR A 33 32.74 -4.78 2.58
C THR A 33 31.27 -4.64 2.91
N PHE A 34 30.90 -3.60 3.66
CA PHE A 34 29.52 -3.28 4.04
C PHE A 34 28.62 -3.17 2.81
N LEU A 35 29.06 -2.41 1.81
CA LEU A 35 28.29 -2.19 0.59
C LEU A 35 28.18 -3.46 -0.26
N ASN A 36 29.26 -4.25 -0.42
CA ASN A 36 29.17 -5.52 -1.13
C ASN A 36 28.16 -6.48 -0.48
N GLU A 37 28.15 -6.56 0.86
CA GLU A 37 27.21 -7.39 1.60
C GLU A 37 25.78 -6.88 1.55
N LEU A 38 25.59 -5.56 1.51
CA LEU A 38 24.28 -4.95 1.30
C LEU A 38 23.72 -5.36 -0.07
N TYR A 39 24.48 -5.22 -1.15
CA TYR A 39 24.06 -5.71 -2.49
C TYR A 39 23.74 -7.21 -2.45
N ALA A 40 24.58 -8.02 -1.80
CA ALA A 40 24.35 -9.46 -1.69
C ALA A 40 23.07 -9.81 -0.91
N ALA A 41 22.62 -8.98 0.04
CA ALA A 41 21.34 -9.15 0.72
C ALA A 41 20.13 -8.98 -0.22
N TYR A 42 20.24 -8.09 -1.21
CA TYR A 42 19.25 -7.91 -2.27
C TYR A 42 19.34 -8.95 -3.40
N GLY A 43 20.34 -9.83 -3.36
CA GLY A 43 20.55 -10.86 -4.38
C GLY A 43 21.19 -10.34 -5.67
N SER A 44 21.77 -9.14 -5.60
CA SER A 44 22.55 -8.48 -6.66
C SER A 44 24.03 -8.53 -6.34
N ASP A 45 24.88 -8.50 -7.37
CA ASP A 45 26.31 -8.26 -7.23
C ASP A 45 26.62 -6.83 -7.65
N ARG A 46 27.39 -6.11 -6.83
CA ARG A 46 27.73 -4.70 -7.09
C ARG A 46 28.43 -4.51 -8.44
N THR A 47 29.37 -5.40 -8.79
CA THR A 47 30.11 -5.27 -10.06
C THR A 47 29.23 -5.58 -11.25
N GLU A 48 28.35 -6.58 -11.15
CA GLU A 48 27.36 -6.88 -12.19
C GLU A 48 26.34 -5.74 -12.37
N ALA A 49 26.00 -5.02 -11.30
CA ALA A 49 25.15 -3.83 -11.34
C ALA A 49 25.86 -2.58 -11.90
N GLY A 50 27.15 -2.67 -12.25
CA GLY A 50 27.92 -1.54 -12.80
C GLY A 50 28.32 -0.48 -11.76
N ALA A 51 28.06 -0.71 -10.47
CA ALA A 51 28.47 0.16 -9.38
C ALA A 51 29.98 0.04 -9.13
N LYS A 52 30.68 1.16 -8.93
CA LYS A 52 32.15 1.22 -8.72
C LYS A 52 32.50 1.98 -7.45
N PHE A 53 33.53 1.52 -6.73
CA PHE A 53 34.08 2.23 -5.57
C PHE A 53 35.08 3.30 -6.00
N GLU A 54 35.07 4.45 -5.33
CA GLU A 54 36.07 5.54 -5.41
C GLU A 54 36.43 6.00 -6.85
N HIS A 55 35.57 5.73 -7.83
CA HIS A 55 35.91 5.91 -9.25
C HIS A 55 35.61 7.32 -9.77
N PHE A 56 34.68 8.03 -9.14
CA PHE A 56 34.26 9.35 -9.59
C PHE A 56 34.90 10.43 -8.73
N ALA A 57 35.84 11.16 -9.31
CA ALA A 57 36.44 12.35 -8.72
C ALA A 57 35.57 13.56 -9.04
N SER A 58 35.04 14.20 -8.01
CA SER A 58 34.27 15.44 -8.08
C SER A 58 35.05 16.59 -7.47
N SER A 59 34.58 17.83 -7.66
CA SER A 59 35.15 19.02 -7.01
C SER A 59 35.09 18.96 -5.47
N ALA A 60 34.24 18.10 -4.91
CA ALA A 60 34.04 17.92 -3.48
C ALA A 60 34.73 16.66 -2.90
N GLY A 61 35.42 15.86 -3.72
CA GLY A 61 36.11 14.63 -3.31
C GLY A 61 35.72 13.40 -4.12
N PHE A 62 36.00 12.22 -3.57
CA PHE A 62 35.63 10.92 -4.16
C PHE A 62 34.33 10.42 -3.54
N MET A 63 33.45 9.88 -4.38
CA MET A 63 32.25 9.16 -3.92
C MET A 63 32.65 7.76 -3.44
N ASP A 64 32.14 7.31 -2.29
CA ASP A 64 32.45 5.96 -1.80
C ASP A 64 31.95 4.90 -2.78
N LEU A 65 30.72 5.01 -3.28
CA LEU A 65 30.18 4.17 -4.35
C LEU A 65 29.39 5.00 -5.36
N HIS A 66 29.61 4.73 -6.64
CA HIS A 66 28.89 5.35 -7.75
C HIS A 66 28.43 4.29 -8.77
N GLN A 67 27.12 4.23 -9.01
CA GLN A 67 26.46 3.52 -10.10
C GLN A 67 25.87 4.56 -11.06
N PRO A 68 26.45 4.72 -12.26
CA PRO A 68 26.06 5.77 -13.22
C PRO A 68 24.55 5.79 -13.49
N GLY A 69 23.93 6.97 -13.42
CA GLY A 69 22.48 7.16 -13.65
C GLY A 69 21.55 6.63 -12.56
N VAL A 70 22.05 5.84 -11.60
CA VAL A 70 21.21 5.08 -10.66
C VAL A 70 21.42 5.51 -9.22
N LEU A 71 22.63 5.35 -8.69
CA LEU A 71 22.89 5.42 -7.25
C LEU A 71 24.25 6.04 -6.93
N ILE A 72 24.26 6.93 -5.95
CA ILE A 72 25.47 7.35 -5.22
C ILE A 72 25.30 6.91 -3.77
N VAL A 73 26.35 6.34 -3.17
CA VAL A 73 26.40 6.10 -1.73
C VAL A 73 27.56 6.87 -1.15
N GLU A 74 27.26 7.63 -0.11
CA GLU A 74 28.22 8.33 0.73
C GLU A 74 28.24 7.68 2.10
N MET A 75 29.38 7.11 2.46
CA MET A 75 29.62 6.51 3.76
C MET A 75 30.24 7.55 4.71
N LYS A 76 29.91 7.42 6.00
CA LYS A 76 30.50 8.20 7.08
C LYS A 76 30.94 7.28 8.20
N LYS A 77 31.88 7.75 9.03
CA LYS A 77 32.26 7.06 10.27
C LYS A 77 31.04 6.83 11.18
N PRO A 78 30.97 5.68 11.87
CA PRO A 78 30.03 5.47 12.96
C PRO A 78 30.01 6.66 13.94
N GLY A 79 28.82 7.10 14.34
CA GLY A 79 28.63 8.20 15.30
C GLY A 79 28.74 9.62 14.71
N ARG A 80 29.04 9.76 13.42
CA ARG A 80 28.98 11.05 12.72
C ARG A 80 27.57 11.29 12.17
N GLY A 81 27.03 12.49 12.38
CA GLY A 81 25.70 12.86 11.88
C GLY A 81 25.66 12.91 10.36
N LEU A 82 24.62 12.32 9.76
CA LEU A 82 24.44 12.31 8.30
C LEU A 82 24.16 13.71 7.73
N GLU A 83 23.67 14.66 8.53
CA GLU A 83 23.40 16.03 8.10
C GLU A 83 24.67 16.83 7.78
N GLU A 84 25.81 16.51 8.40
CA GLU A 84 27.08 17.25 8.27
C GLU A 84 27.66 17.25 6.84
N ALA A 85 27.14 16.39 5.95
CA ALA A 85 27.61 16.24 4.58
C ALA A 85 26.56 16.59 3.51
N ALA A 86 25.52 17.34 3.87
CA ALA A 86 24.47 17.72 2.92
C ALA A 86 25.02 18.46 1.68
N ASP A 87 25.93 19.41 1.86
CA ASP A 87 26.55 20.18 0.76
C ASP A 87 27.48 19.32 -0.11
N GLN A 88 28.12 18.31 0.47
CA GLN A 88 28.94 17.34 -0.26
C GLN A 88 28.05 16.45 -1.14
N ARG A 89 26.97 15.88 -0.58
CA ARG A 89 26.01 15.05 -1.32
C ARG A 89 25.36 15.80 -2.47
N ARG A 90 24.97 17.06 -2.26
CA ARG A 90 24.36 17.89 -3.31
C ARG A 90 25.31 18.09 -4.49
N ARG A 91 26.58 18.37 -4.22
CA ARG A 91 27.62 18.50 -5.26
C ARG A 91 27.86 17.19 -5.98
N TYR A 92 27.97 16.09 -5.25
CA TYR A 92 28.13 14.75 -5.83
C TYR A 92 26.99 14.42 -6.80
N TRP A 93 25.75 14.69 -6.41
CA TRP A 93 24.60 14.50 -7.29
C TRP A 93 24.66 15.37 -8.55
N GLN A 94 24.95 16.67 -8.40
CA GLN A 94 25.05 17.61 -9.54
C GLN A 94 26.16 17.21 -10.53
N GLU A 95 27.29 16.72 -10.02
CA GLU A 95 28.43 16.33 -10.84
C GLU A 95 28.35 14.90 -11.35
N SER A 96 27.35 14.11 -10.94
CA SER A 96 27.20 12.71 -11.39
C SER A 96 26.66 12.54 -12.80
N SER A 97 26.05 13.57 -13.38
CA SER A 97 25.65 13.56 -14.79
C SER A 97 26.88 13.76 -15.68
N ASP A 98 26.98 12.95 -16.74
CA ASP A 98 28.01 13.11 -17.76
C ASP A 98 27.37 13.31 -19.13
N PRO A 99 27.31 14.57 -19.62
CA PRO A 99 26.76 14.89 -20.94
C PRO A 99 27.55 14.28 -22.11
N THR A 100 28.82 13.90 -21.90
CA THR A 100 29.65 13.33 -22.97
C THR A 100 29.33 11.87 -23.24
N SER A 101 28.84 11.16 -22.23
CA SER A 101 28.39 9.76 -22.32
C SER A 101 26.87 9.61 -22.30
N ASP A 102 26.12 10.72 -22.37
CA ASP A 102 24.66 10.77 -22.23
C ASP A 102 24.14 10.10 -20.94
N THR A 103 24.96 10.15 -19.89
CA THR A 103 24.62 9.57 -18.58
C THR A 103 23.88 10.61 -17.74
N PRO A 104 22.62 10.37 -17.34
CA PRO A 104 21.91 11.28 -16.46
C PRO A 104 22.51 11.27 -15.05
N ALA A 105 22.20 12.30 -14.25
CA ALA A 105 22.55 12.31 -12.84
C ALA A 105 21.95 11.10 -12.12
N ALA A 106 22.65 10.58 -11.11
CA ALA A 106 22.16 9.47 -10.33
C ALA A 106 20.77 9.76 -9.75
N ARG A 107 19.84 8.82 -9.93
CA ARG A 107 18.48 8.99 -9.42
C ARG A 107 18.41 8.99 -7.90
N TRP A 108 19.17 8.12 -7.26
CA TRP A 108 19.16 7.90 -5.81
C TRP A 108 20.48 8.31 -5.17
N VAL A 109 20.41 8.85 -3.96
CA VAL A 109 21.58 9.11 -3.11
C VAL A 109 21.34 8.53 -1.72
N ILE A 110 22.25 7.70 -1.24
CA ILE A 110 22.23 7.16 0.13
C ILE A 110 23.34 7.82 0.94
N ALA A 111 22.99 8.36 2.10
CA ALA A 111 23.95 8.68 3.16
C ALA A 111 23.88 7.56 4.21
N CYS A 112 25.02 6.99 4.60
CA CYS A 112 25.05 5.93 5.60
C CYS A 112 26.26 6.07 6.53
N ASN A 113 26.06 5.86 7.83
CA ASN A 113 27.14 5.88 8.84
C ASN A 113 27.31 4.52 9.53
N PHE A 114 26.99 3.42 8.82
CA PHE A 114 26.86 2.04 9.29
C PHE A 114 25.66 1.77 10.20
N HIS A 115 25.19 2.76 10.97
CA HIS A 115 24.09 2.61 11.95
C HIS A 115 22.79 3.28 11.54
N GLU A 116 22.86 4.24 10.63
CA GLU A 116 21.73 4.97 10.09
C GLU A 116 21.84 5.04 8.56
N PHE A 117 20.68 5.09 7.91
CA PHE A 117 20.51 5.30 6.49
C PHE A 117 19.65 6.54 6.26
N GLU A 118 20.02 7.36 5.28
CA GLU A 118 19.15 8.37 4.68
C GLU A 118 19.11 8.16 3.17
N ILE A 119 17.91 8.00 2.61
CA ILE A 119 17.71 7.78 1.18
C ILE A 119 17.12 9.04 0.55
N TRP A 120 17.67 9.49 -0.56
CA TRP A 120 17.28 10.73 -1.25
C TRP A 120 16.95 10.48 -2.72
N GLU A 121 16.01 11.25 -3.27
CA GLU A 121 15.71 11.33 -4.72
C GLU A 121 15.82 12.80 -5.16
N PRO A 122 17.05 13.36 -5.29
CA PRO A 122 17.23 14.81 -5.34
C PRO A 122 16.56 15.49 -6.53
N GLY A 123 16.44 14.79 -7.66
CA GLY A 123 15.77 15.30 -8.86
C GLY A 123 14.27 15.57 -8.66
N ARG A 124 13.63 14.92 -7.68
CA ARG A 124 12.19 15.07 -7.39
C ARG A 124 11.91 15.68 -6.02
N PHE A 125 12.74 15.37 -5.02
CA PHE A 125 12.60 15.80 -3.63
C PHE A 125 13.93 16.36 -3.09
N PRO A 126 14.34 17.57 -3.48
CA PRO A 126 15.69 18.11 -3.21
C PRO A 126 15.95 18.57 -1.77
N ASN A 127 14.91 18.64 -0.93
CA ASN A 127 14.96 19.31 0.37
C ASN A 127 14.67 18.39 1.57
N HIS A 128 14.34 17.12 1.35
CA HIS A 128 14.12 16.15 2.42
C HIS A 128 14.43 14.72 1.95
N PRO A 129 14.92 13.84 2.85
CA PRO A 129 15.10 12.43 2.53
C PRO A 129 13.74 11.76 2.30
N ARG A 130 13.74 10.73 1.46
CA ARG A 130 12.60 9.84 1.20
C ARG A 130 12.34 8.89 2.36
N ALA A 131 13.40 8.40 2.99
CA ALA A 131 13.35 7.58 4.20
C ALA A 131 14.60 7.79 5.06
N ARG A 132 14.43 7.57 6.36
CA ARG A 132 15.52 7.57 7.35
C ARG A 132 15.22 6.51 8.39
N PHE A 133 16.15 5.57 8.55
CA PHE A 133 16.02 4.47 9.50
C PHE A 133 17.38 4.02 10.00
N THR A 134 17.37 3.32 11.12
CA THR A 134 18.54 2.70 11.72
C THR A 134 18.89 1.36 11.06
N LEU A 135 20.11 0.88 11.28
CA LEU A 135 20.53 -0.45 10.84
C LEU A 135 19.62 -1.54 11.39
N ASP A 136 19.16 -1.43 12.65
CA ASP A 136 18.28 -2.43 13.27
C ASP A 136 16.91 -2.51 12.57
N GLU A 137 16.45 -1.40 12.00
CA GLU A 137 15.17 -1.28 11.28
C GLU A 137 15.28 -1.65 9.78
N LEU A 138 16.50 -1.74 9.23
CA LEU A 138 16.76 -2.04 7.81
C LEU A 138 15.98 -3.26 7.27
N PRO A 139 15.80 -4.39 7.98
CA PRO A 139 15.01 -5.52 7.50
C PRO A 139 13.53 -5.17 7.30
N ASP A 140 12.97 -4.26 8.08
CA ASP A 140 11.58 -3.80 7.93
C ASP A 140 11.43 -2.74 6.84
N HIS A 141 12.56 -2.20 6.36
CA HIS A 141 12.68 -1.14 5.35
C HIS A 141 13.40 -1.59 4.08
N TYR A 142 13.42 -2.90 3.86
CA TYR A 142 14.05 -3.47 2.68
C TYR A 142 13.44 -2.93 1.37
N ASP A 143 12.17 -2.52 1.41
CA ASP A 143 11.45 -1.96 0.29
C ASP A 143 11.99 -0.59 -0.16
N ALA A 144 12.63 0.16 0.74
CA ALA A 144 13.22 1.46 0.45
C ALA A 144 14.50 1.37 -0.41
N LEU A 145 15.11 0.19 -0.51
CA LEU A 145 16.36 -0.05 -1.23
C LEU A 145 16.23 -1.11 -2.35
N LEU A 146 15.01 -1.41 -2.79
CA LEU A 146 14.77 -2.44 -3.83
C LEU A 146 15.47 -2.18 -5.17
N PHE A 147 15.82 -0.92 -5.46
CA PHE A 147 16.61 -0.59 -6.63
C PHE A 147 18.01 -1.24 -6.62
N LEU A 148 18.51 -1.68 -5.46
CA LEU A 148 19.74 -2.48 -5.36
C LEU A 148 19.58 -3.85 -6.01
N GLN A 149 18.39 -4.45 -5.94
CA GLN A 149 18.12 -5.73 -6.60
C GLN A 149 18.03 -5.59 -8.11
N SER A 150 17.39 -4.52 -8.57
CA SER A 150 17.30 -4.15 -9.99
C SER A 150 16.85 -2.71 -10.13
N GLU A 151 17.50 -1.97 -11.03
CA GLU A 151 17.14 -0.60 -11.42
C GLU A 151 15.67 -0.47 -11.88
N SER A 152 15.07 -1.57 -12.34
CA SER A 152 13.68 -1.61 -12.80
C SER A 152 12.64 -1.72 -11.68
N ILE A 153 13.06 -1.92 -10.43
CA ILE A 153 12.18 -2.04 -9.26
C ILE A 153 12.20 -0.72 -8.50
N GLU A 154 11.02 -0.09 -8.40
CA GLU A 154 10.86 1.16 -7.65
C GLU A 154 10.87 0.92 -6.13
N PRO A 155 11.63 1.70 -5.36
CA PRO A 155 11.59 1.64 -3.91
C PRO A 155 10.27 2.20 -3.34
N VAL A 156 9.86 1.67 -2.19
CA VAL A 156 8.68 2.12 -1.44
C VAL A 156 9.13 2.79 -0.15
N PHE A 157 8.70 4.04 0.07
CA PHE A 157 9.07 4.82 1.25
C PHE A 157 7.82 5.07 2.11
N SER A 158 7.58 4.23 3.14
CA SER A 158 6.31 4.26 3.90
C SER A 158 6.40 4.14 5.43
N GLU A 159 7.60 4.23 6.02
CA GLU A 159 7.90 4.02 7.45
C GLU A 159 6.98 4.64 8.48
N HIS A 160 6.93 5.98 8.55
CA HIS A 160 6.09 6.67 9.54
C HIS A 160 4.61 6.30 9.37
N ARG A 161 4.21 5.88 8.17
CA ARG A 161 2.85 5.44 7.90
C ARG A 161 2.58 4.05 8.46
N ARG A 162 3.56 3.16 8.57
CA ARG A 162 3.33 1.76 8.99
C ARG A 162 3.00 1.65 10.47
N GLU A 163 3.79 2.26 11.35
CA GLU A 163 3.53 2.24 12.80
C GLU A 163 2.19 2.92 13.11
N LEU A 164 1.99 4.13 12.57
CA LEU A 164 0.73 4.87 12.69
C LEU A 164 -0.46 4.05 12.18
N THR A 165 -0.32 3.35 11.06
CA THR A 165 -1.39 2.47 10.53
C THR A 165 -1.66 1.29 11.45
N THR A 166 -0.60 0.70 12.02
CA THR A 166 -0.72 -0.48 12.89
C THR A 166 -1.41 -0.10 14.20
N ASP A 167 -1.05 1.05 14.79
CA ASP A 167 -1.70 1.56 16.00
C ASP A 167 -3.15 1.96 15.78
N ALA A 168 -3.45 2.66 14.68
CA ALA A 168 -4.83 2.99 14.31
C ALA A 168 -5.67 1.72 14.09
N ALA A 169 -5.14 0.73 13.37
CA ALA A 169 -5.80 -0.55 13.14
C ALA A 169 -6.02 -1.34 14.45
N ARG A 170 -5.06 -1.30 15.39
CA ARG A 170 -5.18 -1.96 16.69
C ARG A 170 -6.38 -1.44 17.48
N HIS A 171 -6.58 -0.13 17.57
CA HIS A 171 -7.73 0.43 18.28
C HIS A 171 -9.07 0.04 17.64
N ILE A 172 -9.16 0.02 16.32
CA ILE A 172 -10.35 -0.49 15.61
C ILE A 172 -10.57 -1.97 15.88
N ALA A 173 -9.49 -2.75 15.94
CA ALA A 173 -9.57 -4.18 16.19
C ALA A 173 -9.98 -4.51 17.63
N ASP A 174 -9.45 -3.80 18.62
CA ASP A 174 -9.84 -3.93 20.02
C ASP A 174 -11.31 -3.55 20.22
N LEU A 175 -11.75 -2.44 19.60
CA LEU A 175 -13.15 -2.03 19.57
C LEU A 175 -14.06 -3.13 18.97
N TYR A 176 -13.71 -3.65 17.80
CA TYR A 176 -14.47 -4.72 17.15
C TYR A 176 -14.56 -5.99 18.00
N ARG A 177 -13.42 -6.47 18.52
CA ARG A 177 -13.37 -7.68 19.37
C ARG A 177 -14.22 -7.50 20.61
N SER A 178 -14.11 -6.36 21.30
CA SER A 178 -14.90 -6.09 22.49
C SER A 178 -16.40 -6.15 22.22
N MET A 179 -16.87 -5.56 21.11
CA MET A 179 -18.29 -5.64 20.70
C MET A 179 -18.70 -7.07 20.36
N ALA A 180 -17.87 -7.81 19.63
CA ALA A 180 -18.16 -9.16 19.19
C ALA A 180 -18.21 -10.15 20.37
N ASP A 181 -17.23 -10.10 21.27
CA ASP A 181 -17.10 -11.01 22.40
C ASP A 181 -18.27 -10.89 23.39
N ARG A 182 -18.76 -9.67 23.61
CA ARG A 182 -19.92 -9.44 24.48
C ARG A 182 -21.28 -9.58 23.78
N GLY A 183 -21.30 -9.88 22.48
CA GLY A 183 -22.51 -10.01 21.69
C GLY A 183 -23.33 -8.71 21.62
N ALA A 184 -22.67 -7.58 21.36
CA ALA A 184 -23.30 -6.25 21.33
C ALA A 184 -24.48 -6.13 20.35
N ALA A 185 -24.39 -6.86 19.23
CA ALA A 185 -25.35 -6.95 18.14
C ALA A 185 -25.04 -8.23 17.31
N PRO A 186 -25.86 -8.61 16.31
CA PRO A 186 -25.47 -9.65 15.35
C PRO A 186 -24.11 -9.35 14.69
N LEU A 187 -23.31 -10.39 14.45
CA LEU A 187 -21.93 -10.21 13.98
C LEU A 187 -21.82 -9.42 12.67
N ASP A 188 -22.76 -9.62 11.73
CA ASP A 188 -22.79 -8.89 10.47
C ASP A 188 -23.16 -7.41 10.64
N GLU A 189 -23.91 -7.08 11.69
CA GLU A 189 -24.20 -5.71 12.12
C GLU A 189 -22.95 -5.06 12.72
N ILE A 190 -22.26 -5.75 13.64
CA ILE A 190 -21.00 -5.28 14.23
C ILE A 190 -19.95 -5.01 13.15
N GLN A 191 -19.76 -5.93 12.20
CA GLN A 191 -18.82 -5.76 11.09
C GLN A 191 -19.15 -4.52 10.25
N ARG A 192 -20.43 -4.31 9.89
CA ARG A 192 -20.84 -3.16 9.08
C ARG A 192 -20.70 -1.86 9.86
N PHE A 193 -21.08 -1.85 11.13
CA PHE A 193 -20.92 -0.72 12.05
C PHE A 193 -19.45 -0.31 12.18
N THR A 194 -18.54 -1.27 12.37
CA THR A 194 -17.09 -1.00 12.36
C THR A 194 -16.63 -0.39 11.03
N MET A 195 -17.15 -0.87 9.88
CA MET A 195 -16.80 -0.30 8.57
C MET A 195 -17.34 1.11 8.35
N GLN A 196 -18.50 1.42 8.91
CA GLN A 196 -19.06 2.77 8.91
C GLN A 196 -18.23 3.73 9.76
N LEU A 197 -17.75 3.29 10.93
CA LEU A 197 -16.83 4.06 11.77
C LEU A 197 -15.51 4.34 11.04
N VAL A 198 -14.87 3.29 10.53
CA VAL A 198 -13.60 3.39 9.78
C VAL A 198 -13.74 4.33 8.59
N TRP A 199 -14.81 4.19 7.81
CA TRP A 199 -15.07 5.11 6.71
C TRP A 199 -15.15 6.55 7.17
N THR A 200 -15.87 6.79 8.28
CA THR A 200 -16.10 8.13 8.81
C THR A 200 -14.79 8.77 9.30
N LEU A 201 -13.92 7.99 9.96
CA LEU A 201 -12.60 8.44 10.39
C LEU A 201 -11.75 8.96 9.21
N PHE A 202 -11.67 8.18 8.12
CA PHE A 202 -11.00 8.64 6.89
C PHE A 202 -11.69 9.85 6.26
N ALA A 203 -13.02 9.87 6.29
CA ALA A 203 -13.79 10.91 5.65
C ALA A 203 -13.56 12.28 6.31
N GLU A 204 -13.41 12.34 7.63
CA GLU A 204 -13.09 13.59 8.33
C GLU A 204 -11.74 14.15 7.88
N ASP A 205 -10.70 13.33 7.94
CA ASP A 205 -9.33 13.76 7.68
C ASP A 205 -9.02 14.04 6.20
N LEU A 206 -9.74 13.40 5.29
CA LEU A 206 -9.59 13.65 3.85
C LEU A 206 -10.39 14.88 3.37
N GLY A 207 -11.09 15.56 4.28
CA GLY A 207 -11.95 16.71 4.00
C GLY A 207 -13.27 16.31 3.31
N MET A 208 -13.72 15.07 3.57
CA MET A 208 -15.02 14.60 3.11
C MET A 208 -16.17 15.01 4.04
N LEU A 209 -15.89 15.12 5.34
CA LEU A 209 -16.82 15.64 6.33
C LEU A 209 -16.15 16.84 7.00
N ASP A 210 -16.79 18.00 6.92
CA ASP A 210 -16.22 19.22 7.50
C ASP A 210 -16.48 19.25 9.01
N GLY A 211 -15.49 19.71 9.78
CA GLY A 211 -15.66 19.94 11.21
C GLY A 211 -15.65 18.68 12.09
N TYR A 212 -15.14 17.54 11.63
CA TYR A 212 -14.91 16.36 12.49
C TYR A 212 -16.14 15.90 13.32
N PRO A 213 -17.30 15.64 12.68
CA PRO A 213 -18.55 15.24 13.36
C PRO A 213 -18.44 14.00 14.27
N LEU A 214 -17.74 12.94 13.85
CA LEU A 214 -17.52 11.71 14.62
C LEU A 214 -16.62 11.97 15.82
N GLN A 215 -15.47 12.63 15.62
CA GLN A 215 -14.58 12.94 16.74
C GLN A 215 -15.31 13.78 17.82
N GLN A 216 -15.99 14.85 17.41
CA GLN A 216 -16.78 15.68 18.34
C GLN A 216 -17.89 14.88 19.03
N LEU A 217 -18.54 13.98 18.29
CA LEU A 217 -19.60 13.13 18.82
C LEU A 217 -19.06 12.17 19.90
N VAL A 218 -17.93 11.51 19.65
CA VAL A 218 -17.29 10.59 20.59
C VAL A 218 -16.85 11.32 21.86
N GLU A 219 -16.25 12.51 21.69
CA GLU A 219 -15.88 13.35 22.83
C GLU A 219 -17.10 13.79 23.65
N ARG A 220 -18.23 14.10 23.01
CA ARG A 220 -19.48 14.41 23.70
C ARG A 220 -19.98 13.21 24.49
N LEU A 221 -20.08 12.05 23.87
CA LEU A 221 -20.52 10.81 24.52
C LEU A 221 -19.67 10.47 25.76
N LEU A 222 -18.35 10.70 25.71
CA LEU A 222 -17.46 10.45 26.86
C LEU A 222 -17.63 11.43 28.03
N ARG A 223 -18.29 12.58 27.81
CA ARG A 223 -18.62 13.56 28.86
C ARG A 223 -19.97 13.31 29.51
N GLU A 224 -20.81 12.49 28.90
CA GLU A 224 -22.13 12.13 29.43
C GLU A 224 -21.99 11.00 30.46
N ASP A 225 -22.80 11.04 31.52
CA ASP A 225 -22.79 10.00 32.55
C ASP A 225 -23.42 8.69 32.05
N ASP A 226 -24.40 8.79 31.15
CA ASP A 226 -25.13 7.66 30.54
C ASP A 226 -25.29 7.89 29.01
N PRO A 227 -24.23 7.67 28.22
CA PRO A 227 -24.23 7.99 26.79
C PRO A 227 -25.01 6.98 25.95
N ASP A 228 -25.93 7.44 25.11
CA ASP A 228 -26.61 6.62 24.10
C ASP A 228 -25.89 6.68 22.75
N SER A 229 -24.78 5.95 22.68
CA SER A 229 -23.94 5.84 21.49
C SER A 229 -24.64 5.17 20.30
N ALA A 230 -25.55 4.23 20.56
CA ALA A 230 -26.35 3.58 19.51
C ALA A 230 -27.22 4.61 18.78
N ARG A 231 -27.96 5.45 19.54
CA ARG A 231 -28.79 6.52 18.99
C ARG A 231 -27.96 7.52 18.21
N ASP A 232 -26.87 8.00 18.80
CA ASP A 232 -26.15 9.16 18.26
C ASP A 232 -25.27 8.79 17.06
N LEU A 233 -24.53 7.67 17.11
CA LEU A 233 -23.76 7.18 15.96
C LEU A 233 -24.68 6.69 14.84
N GLY A 234 -25.77 6.00 15.20
CA GLY A 234 -26.80 5.61 14.23
C GLY A 234 -27.43 6.82 13.54
N TYR A 235 -27.64 7.92 14.26
CA TYR A 235 -28.11 9.17 13.65
C TYR A 235 -27.10 9.78 12.67
N LEU A 236 -25.81 9.82 13.02
CA LEU A 236 -24.75 10.24 12.11
C LEU A 236 -24.77 9.41 10.81
N PHE A 237 -24.84 8.09 10.92
CA PHE A 237 -24.85 7.19 9.76
C PHE A 237 -26.09 7.37 8.88
N ARG A 238 -27.25 7.64 9.49
CA ARG A 238 -28.46 8.00 8.73
C ARG A 238 -28.27 9.29 7.94
N LEU A 239 -27.65 10.32 8.51
CA LEU A 239 -27.37 11.58 7.81
C LEU A 239 -26.42 11.40 6.62
N LEU A 240 -25.45 10.49 6.73
CA LEU A 240 -24.53 10.15 5.63
C LEU A 240 -25.24 9.42 4.46
N ASN A 241 -26.35 8.74 4.74
CA ASN A 241 -27.23 8.14 3.74
C ASN A 241 -28.39 9.04 3.28
N GLN A 242 -28.54 10.23 3.88
CA GLN A 242 -29.65 11.13 3.57
C GLN A 242 -29.31 12.08 2.42
N LYS A 243 -30.15 12.09 1.37
CA LYS A 243 -30.08 13.07 0.29
C LYS A 243 -30.52 14.46 0.77
N GLY A 244 -29.93 15.51 0.20
CA GLY A 244 -30.18 16.90 0.61
C GLY A 244 -29.36 17.31 1.82
N ASP A 245 -29.69 18.44 2.45
CA ASP A 245 -28.99 19.09 3.57
C ASP A 245 -29.85 19.22 4.84
N GLN A 246 -31.07 18.67 4.80
CA GLN A 246 -32.02 18.69 5.91
C GLN A 246 -31.39 18.08 7.18
N ASN A 247 -31.73 18.62 8.35
CA ASN A 247 -31.32 18.12 9.68
C ASN A 247 -29.80 18.14 9.97
N ARG A 248 -28.99 18.76 9.11
CA ARG A 248 -27.54 18.96 9.30
C ARG A 248 -27.27 20.24 10.06
N ARG A 249 -27.33 20.18 11.39
CA ARG A 249 -27.05 21.32 12.28
C ARG A 249 -26.06 20.94 13.39
N GLY A 250 -25.47 21.95 14.02
CA GLY A 250 -24.47 21.76 15.08
C GLY A 250 -23.28 20.94 14.58
N ILE A 251 -22.90 19.91 15.34
CA ILE A 251 -21.81 18.98 14.98
C ILE A 251 -22.01 18.30 13.62
N TYR A 252 -23.25 18.19 13.14
CA TYR A 252 -23.57 17.52 11.87
C TYR A 252 -23.57 18.46 10.65
N ALA A 253 -23.32 19.76 10.83
CA ALA A 253 -23.42 20.76 9.77
C ALA A 253 -22.52 20.46 8.56
N GLY A 254 -21.34 19.90 8.80
CA GLY A 254 -20.38 19.51 7.75
C GLY A 254 -20.60 18.13 7.15
N THR A 255 -21.66 17.40 7.56
CA THR A 255 -21.99 16.10 6.98
C THR A 255 -22.56 16.24 5.57
N ARG A 256 -22.41 15.20 4.74
CA ARG A 256 -22.98 15.18 3.39
C ARG A 256 -23.52 13.82 3.00
N TYR A 257 -24.33 13.80 1.94
CA TYR A 257 -24.77 12.57 1.33
C TYR A 257 -23.59 11.89 0.63
N VAL A 258 -23.30 10.64 1.00
CA VAL A 258 -22.14 9.90 0.48
C VAL A 258 -22.57 8.91 -0.61
N ASN A 259 -23.82 8.42 -0.55
CA ASN A 259 -24.37 7.33 -1.38
C ASN A 259 -23.44 6.13 -1.53
N GLY A 260 -23.59 5.17 -0.64
CA GLY A 260 -22.96 3.88 -0.82
C GLY A 260 -23.75 2.82 -0.07
N GLU A 261 -23.81 1.62 -0.66
CA GLU A 261 -24.40 0.44 -0.02
C GLU A 261 -23.91 0.22 1.43
N LEU A 262 -22.73 0.75 1.79
CA LEU A 262 -22.19 0.74 3.15
C LEU A 262 -23.14 1.41 4.18
N PHE A 263 -23.74 2.56 3.86
CA PHE A 263 -24.66 3.29 4.74
C PHE A 263 -26.13 3.03 4.44
N ALA A 264 -26.43 2.14 3.48
CA ALA A 264 -27.81 1.78 3.14
C ALA A 264 -28.58 1.17 4.32
N LYS A 265 -27.86 0.46 5.21
CA LYS A 265 -28.32 0.11 6.55
C LYS A 265 -27.50 0.92 7.55
N SER A 266 -28.15 1.81 8.29
CA SER A 266 -27.50 2.60 9.34
C SER A 266 -27.62 1.85 10.66
N ASP A 267 -26.64 0.99 10.92
CA ASP A 267 -26.62 0.11 12.09
C ASP A 267 -26.32 0.93 13.36
N ALA A 268 -26.86 0.50 14.50
CA ALA A 268 -26.87 1.28 15.73
C ALA A 268 -26.44 0.40 16.91
N VAL A 269 -25.14 0.41 17.20
CA VAL A 269 -24.55 -0.41 18.26
C VAL A 269 -24.19 0.46 19.45
N TYR A 270 -24.64 0.05 20.65
CA TYR A 270 -24.23 0.68 21.89
C TYR A 270 -22.77 0.34 22.16
N LEU A 271 -21.96 1.35 22.47
CA LEU A 271 -20.57 1.27 22.89
C LEU A 271 -20.44 1.53 24.39
N THR A 272 -19.68 0.67 25.07
CA THR A 272 -19.24 0.89 26.45
C THR A 272 -18.25 2.05 26.53
N ARG A 273 -17.95 2.51 27.75
CA ARG A 273 -16.98 3.58 27.98
C ARG A 273 -15.58 3.23 27.45
N ASP A 274 -15.13 1.98 27.63
CA ASP A 274 -13.83 1.51 27.15
C ASP A 274 -13.79 1.41 25.61
N GLU A 275 -14.87 0.96 25.00
CA GLU A 275 -15.04 0.94 23.54
C GLU A 275 -15.04 2.37 22.95
N LEU A 276 -15.71 3.32 23.61
CA LEU A 276 -15.66 4.75 23.25
C LEU A 276 -14.24 5.33 23.38
N LEU A 277 -13.45 4.90 24.35
CA LEU A 277 -12.04 5.31 24.48
C LEU A 277 -11.20 4.79 23.31
N HIS A 278 -11.39 3.54 22.88
CA HIS A 278 -10.74 3.03 21.66
C HIS A 278 -11.12 3.85 20.43
N LEU A 279 -12.41 4.15 20.26
CA LEU A 279 -12.87 4.97 19.14
C LEU A 279 -12.33 6.42 19.23
N LYS A 280 -12.23 6.99 20.43
CA LYS A 280 -11.60 8.30 20.64
C LYS A 280 -10.15 8.28 20.21
N ARG A 281 -9.37 7.29 20.66
CA ARG A 281 -7.96 7.14 20.25
C ARG A 281 -7.84 6.99 18.74
N ALA A 282 -8.69 6.17 18.12
CA ALA A 282 -8.75 6.03 16.67
C ALA A 282 -9.04 7.37 15.97
N SER A 283 -9.92 8.22 16.52
CA SER A 283 -10.24 9.54 15.96
C SER A 283 -9.15 10.61 16.12
N GLU A 284 -8.15 10.37 16.97
CA GLU A 284 -7.02 11.30 17.17
C GLU A 284 -5.88 11.08 16.16
N PHE A 285 -5.87 9.97 15.43
CA PHE A 285 -4.88 9.72 14.39
C PHE A 285 -5.11 10.61 13.18
N ASP A 286 -4.03 10.95 12.48
CA ASP A 286 -4.10 11.54 11.15
C ASP A 286 -4.25 10.44 10.09
N TRP A 287 -5.49 10.15 9.71
CA TRP A 287 -5.87 9.15 8.71
C TRP A 287 -5.39 9.48 7.29
N ARG A 288 -4.90 10.70 7.04
CA ARG A 288 -4.18 11.03 5.78
C ARG A 288 -2.84 10.29 5.72
N GLN A 289 -2.27 9.95 6.87
CA GLN A 289 -0.98 9.27 6.99
C GLN A 289 -1.13 7.75 7.05
N VAL A 290 -2.32 7.22 7.34
CA VAL A 290 -2.58 5.77 7.30
C VAL A 290 -2.33 5.21 5.90
N ASN A 291 -1.65 4.07 5.79
CA ASN A 291 -1.44 3.38 4.52
C ASN A 291 -2.66 2.47 4.22
N PRO A 292 -3.42 2.73 3.15
CA PRO A 292 -4.61 1.93 2.82
C PRO A 292 -4.33 0.44 2.60
N THR A 293 -3.15 0.06 2.09
CA THR A 293 -2.84 -1.35 1.84
C THR A 293 -2.58 -2.13 3.13
N ILE A 294 -1.79 -1.54 4.03
CA ILE A 294 -1.49 -2.12 5.34
C ILE A 294 -2.80 -2.20 6.15
N PHE A 295 -3.57 -1.12 6.17
CA PHE A 295 -4.83 -1.05 6.88
C PHE A 295 -5.85 -2.07 6.36
N GLY A 296 -5.99 -2.19 5.04
CA GLY A 296 -6.89 -3.16 4.41
C GLY A 296 -6.58 -4.59 4.82
N SER A 297 -5.31 -4.99 4.78
CA SER A 297 -4.88 -6.33 5.20
C SER A 297 -5.08 -6.59 6.70
N LEU A 298 -4.81 -5.59 7.55
CA LEU A 298 -5.04 -5.71 9.00
C LEU A 298 -6.52 -5.87 9.33
N LEU A 299 -7.39 -5.07 8.71
CA LEU A 299 -8.83 -5.18 8.91
C LEU A 299 -9.40 -6.49 8.41
N GLU A 300 -8.92 -6.99 7.26
CA GLU A 300 -9.38 -8.25 6.69
C GLU A 300 -9.09 -9.41 7.64
N GLY A 301 -7.90 -9.44 8.25
CA GLY A 301 -7.55 -10.43 9.26
C GLY A 301 -8.37 -10.33 10.55
N VAL A 302 -8.80 -9.13 10.93
CA VAL A 302 -9.58 -8.89 12.16
C VAL A 302 -11.06 -9.21 11.97
N LEU A 303 -11.62 -8.87 10.81
CA LEU A 303 -13.05 -8.93 10.54
C LEU A 303 -13.47 -10.18 9.77
N GLY A 304 -12.52 -10.92 9.19
CA GLY A 304 -12.77 -12.16 8.46
C GLY A 304 -13.15 -13.34 9.35
N ASP A 305 -13.67 -14.39 8.71
CA ASP A 305 -14.16 -15.61 9.38
C ASP A 305 -13.04 -16.48 9.99
N GLU A 306 -11.81 -16.36 9.47
CA GLU A 306 -10.64 -16.92 10.12
C GLU A 306 -10.11 -15.90 11.13
N GLN A 307 -10.37 -16.12 12.43
CA GLN A 307 -9.70 -15.44 13.54
C GLN A 307 -8.20 -15.74 13.52
N ARG A 308 -7.46 -15.19 12.54
CA ARG A 308 -6.01 -15.19 12.54
C ARG A 308 -5.58 -14.17 13.58
N ALA A 309 -5.32 -14.67 14.79
CA ALA A 309 -4.89 -13.89 15.95
C ALA A 309 -3.52 -13.19 15.78
N SER A 310 -2.90 -13.22 14.60
CA SER A 310 -1.69 -12.46 14.31
C SER A 310 -2.02 -11.27 13.40
N LEU A 311 -1.76 -10.05 13.90
CA LEU A 311 -1.80 -8.76 13.19
C LEU A 311 -0.75 -8.67 12.04
N GLY A 312 -0.41 -9.78 11.39
CA GLY A 312 0.65 -9.88 10.38
C GLY A 312 0.50 -11.04 9.39
N ALA A 313 -0.64 -11.73 9.35
CA ALA A 313 -0.86 -12.84 8.42
C ALA A 313 -1.04 -12.33 6.97
N HIS A 314 0.04 -12.44 6.18
CA HIS A 314 0.13 -12.25 4.73
C HIS A 314 -0.25 -10.86 4.21
N TYR A 315 0.40 -9.81 4.73
CA TYR A 315 0.51 -8.56 3.98
C TYR A 315 1.26 -8.84 2.67
N THR A 316 0.57 -8.73 1.54
CA THR A 316 1.27 -8.66 0.24
C THR A 316 1.95 -7.31 0.20
N HIS A 317 3.29 -7.31 0.25
CA HIS A 317 4.03 -6.06 0.19
C HIS A 317 3.68 -5.32 -1.10
N GLU A 318 3.52 -4.01 -1.01
CA GLU A 318 3.30 -3.16 -2.18
C GLU A 318 4.34 -3.43 -3.27
N ALA A 319 5.59 -3.69 -2.87
CA ALA A 319 6.66 -4.14 -3.76
C ALA A 319 6.30 -5.39 -4.59
N ASP A 320 5.65 -6.39 -4.00
CA ASP A 320 5.23 -7.59 -4.72
C ASP A 320 4.07 -7.31 -5.68
N ILE A 321 3.16 -6.40 -5.30
CA ILE A 321 2.11 -5.91 -6.21
C ILE A 321 2.74 -5.18 -7.40
N MET A 322 3.75 -4.34 -7.15
CA MET A 322 4.45 -3.60 -8.20
C MET A 322 5.18 -4.50 -9.20
N LYS A 323 5.61 -5.71 -8.80
CA LYS A 323 6.16 -6.69 -9.77
C LYS A 323 5.16 -7.08 -10.86
N ILE A 324 3.86 -6.93 -10.61
CA ILE A 324 2.80 -7.14 -11.61
C ILE A 324 2.36 -5.80 -12.22
N VAL A 325 2.08 -4.80 -11.39
CA VAL A 325 1.55 -3.49 -11.83
C VAL A 325 2.54 -2.77 -12.74
N THR A 326 3.84 -2.83 -12.45
CA THR A 326 4.87 -2.16 -13.25
C THR A 326 4.91 -2.68 -14.70
N PRO A 327 5.11 -3.99 -14.98
CA PRO A 327 5.19 -4.46 -16.35
C PRO A 327 3.84 -4.47 -17.09
N THR A 328 2.71 -4.53 -16.39
CA THR A 328 1.39 -4.64 -17.05
C THR A 328 0.65 -3.31 -17.23
N ILE A 329 0.97 -2.30 -16.41
CA ILE A 329 0.31 -1.00 -16.43
C ILE A 329 1.36 0.10 -16.56
N VAL A 330 2.27 0.26 -15.59
CA VAL A 330 3.14 1.45 -15.52
C VAL A 330 4.03 1.58 -16.75
N ARG A 331 4.82 0.55 -17.05
CA ARG A 331 5.80 0.57 -18.14
C ARG A 331 5.14 0.74 -19.51
N PRO A 332 4.11 -0.05 -19.91
CA PRO A 332 3.46 0.14 -21.20
C PRO A 332 2.85 1.53 -21.39
N TRP A 333 2.26 2.12 -20.35
CA TRP A 333 1.72 3.47 -20.44
C TRP A 333 2.83 4.52 -20.49
N ARG A 334 3.89 4.41 -19.69
CA ARG A 334 5.00 5.37 -19.69
C ARG A 334 5.72 5.40 -21.04
N GLU A 335 6.01 4.25 -21.64
CA GLU A 335 6.61 4.16 -22.98
C GLU A 335 5.74 4.88 -24.03
N ARG A 336 4.42 4.75 -23.94
CA ARG A 336 3.48 5.45 -24.83
C ARG A 336 3.44 6.96 -24.56
N ILE A 337 3.52 7.37 -23.29
CA ILE A 337 3.58 8.80 -22.90
C ILE A 337 4.87 9.45 -23.42
N GLU A 338 5.99 8.74 -23.40
CA GLU A 338 7.27 9.24 -23.92
C GLU A 338 7.26 9.38 -25.45
N ALA A 339 6.58 8.46 -26.14
CA ALA A 339 6.50 8.42 -27.60
C ALA A 339 5.63 9.53 -28.23
N VAL A 340 4.73 10.18 -27.47
CA VAL A 340 3.89 11.26 -28.04
C VAL A 340 4.72 12.50 -28.36
N ALA A 341 4.53 13.02 -29.57
CA ALA A 341 5.28 14.15 -30.10
C ALA A 341 4.47 15.44 -30.06
N THR A 342 3.13 15.38 -30.07
CA THR A 342 2.25 16.56 -30.12
C THR A 342 1.28 16.64 -28.94
N SER A 343 0.79 17.84 -28.64
CA SER A 343 -0.21 18.04 -27.58
C SER A 343 -1.54 17.31 -27.85
N ALA A 344 -1.91 17.17 -29.13
CA ALA A 344 -3.11 16.44 -29.56
C ALA A 344 -2.98 14.94 -29.30
N GLU A 345 -1.87 14.31 -29.70
CA GLU A 345 -1.58 12.89 -29.41
C GLU A 345 -1.57 12.61 -27.91
N ALA A 346 -0.95 13.48 -27.11
CA ALA A 346 -0.93 13.34 -25.66
C ALA A 346 -2.36 13.44 -25.07
N ARG A 347 -3.21 14.29 -25.64
CA ARG A 347 -4.61 14.45 -25.21
C ARG A 347 -5.45 13.23 -25.56
N GLU A 348 -5.27 12.65 -26.73
CA GLU A 348 -5.92 11.41 -27.16
C GLU A 348 -5.50 10.23 -26.30
N LEU A 349 -4.21 10.11 -26.00
CA LEU A 349 -3.68 9.09 -25.09
C LEU A 349 -4.29 9.24 -23.68
N LEU A 350 -4.54 10.46 -23.21
CA LEU A 350 -5.19 10.72 -21.92
C LEU A 350 -6.65 10.26 -21.92
N ASP A 351 -7.37 10.48 -23.03
CA ASP A 351 -8.73 9.97 -23.18
C ASP A 351 -8.76 8.45 -23.23
N GLU A 352 -7.76 7.81 -23.84
CA GLU A 352 -7.61 6.35 -23.84
C GLU A 352 -7.32 5.81 -22.43
N LEU A 353 -6.38 6.41 -21.70
CA LEU A 353 -6.09 6.07 -20.31
C LEU A 353 -7.37 6.15 -19.47
N CYS A 354 -8.20 7.19 -19.64
CA CYS A 354 -9.47 7.34 -18.93
C CYS A 354 -10.55 6.32 -19.32
N ARG A 355 -10.38 5.57 -20.41
CA ARG A 355 -11.26 4.47 -20.84
C ARG A 355 -10.72 3.09 -20.46
N PHE A 356 -9.43 3.00 -20.08
CA PHE A 356 -8.82 1.76 -19.62
C PHE A 356 -9.59 1.22 -18.41
N ARG A 357 -9.81 -0.10 -18.38
CA ARG A 357 -10.54 -0.81 -17.32
C ARG A 357 -9.67 -1.92 -16.77
N MET A 358 -9.66 -2.03 -15.45
CA MET A 358 -8.95 -3.07 -14.72
C MET A 358 -9.94 -3.92 -13.94
N LEU A 359 -9.68 -5.23 -13.90
CA LEU A 359 -10.48 -6.20 -13.16
C LEU A 359 -9.57 -7.09 -12.33
N ASP A 360 -9.85 -7.18 -11.04
CA ASP A 360 -9.28 -8.19 -10.16
C ASP A 360 -10.39 -9.19 -9.75
N PRO A 361 -10.36 -10.44 -10.26
CA PRO A 361 -11.42 -11.42 -10.03
C PRO A 361 -11.35 -12.12 -8.65
N ALA A 362 -10.34 -11.81 -7.84
CA ALA A 362 -10.16 -12.32 -6.48
C ALA A 362 -9.49 -11.24 -5.62
N CYS A 363 -10.18 -10.11 -5.44
CA CYS A 363 -9.53 -8.87 -5.03
C CYS A 363 -9.19 -8.77 -3.55
N GLY A 364 -9.73 -9.64 -2.69
CA GLY A 364 -9.56 -9.56 -1.23
C GLY A 364 -9.91 -8.18 -0.71
N CYS A 365 -9.09 -7.63 0.20
CA CYS A 365 -9.17 -6.25 0.69
C CYS A 365 -8.84 -5.16 -0.36
N GLY A 366 -8.61 -5.51 -1.63
CA GLY A 366 -8.49 -4.54 -2.72
C GLY A 366 -7.12 -3.90 -2.89
N ASN A 367 -6.05 -4.47 -2.31
CA ASN A 367 -4.70 -3.89 -2.37
C ASN A 367 -4.17 -3.75 -3.79
N PHE A 368 -4.32 -4.79 -4.63
CA PHE A 368 -3.94 -4.72 -6.06
C PHE A 368 -4.70 -3.62 -6.78
N LEU A 369 -6.02 -3.55 -6.55
CA LEU A 369 -6.88 -2.53 -7.15
C LEU A 369 -6.45 -1.12 -6.76
N TYR A 370 -6.12 -0.90 -5.48
CA TYR A 370 -5.70 0.39 -4.96
C TYR A 370 -4.34 0.82 -5.51
N VAL A 371 -3.33 -0.06 -5.49
CA VAL A 371 -1.99 0.27 -5.98
C VAL A 371 -2.04 0.59 -7.47
N ALA A 372 -2.68 -0.26 -8.29
CA ALA A 372 -2.83 0.01 -9.71
C ALA A 372 -3.64 1.28 -10.00
N TYR A 373 -4.72 1.56 -9.25
CA TYR A 373 -5.42 2.83 -9.35
C TYR A 373 -4.51 4.03 -9.05
N ARG A 374 -3.71 3.96 -7.98
CA ARG A 374 -2.76 5.00 -7.61
C ARG A 374 -1.74 5.26 -8.72
N GLU A 375 -1.17 4.21 -9.31
CA GLU A 375 -0.23 4.33 -10.41
C GLU A 375 -0.88 4.91 -11.68
N LEU A 376 -2.11 4.49 -12.01
CA LEU A 376 -2.89 5.08 -13.11
C LEU A 376 -3.15 6.58 -12.90
N ARG A 377 -3.41 7.02 -11.67
CA ARG A 377 -3.54 8.45 -11.33
C ARG A 377 -2.21 9.20 -11.46
N GLY A 378 -1.09 8.55 -11.17
CA GLY A 378 0.25 9.08 -11.44
C GLY A 378 0.50 9.29 -12.93
N LEU A 379 0.25 8.26 -13.74
CA LEU A 379 0.34 8.32 -15.21
C LEU A 379 -0.59 9.38 -15.80
N GLU A 380 -1.81 9.50 -15.26
CA GLU A 380 -2.76 10.55 -15.65
C GLU A 380 -2.19 11.96 -15.42
N ALA A 381 -1.55 12.18 -14.26
CA ALA A 381 -0.93 13.47 -13.94
C ALA A 381 0.29 13.76 -14.83
N GLU A 382 1.14 12.75 -15.07
CA GLU A 382 2.29 12.83 -15.98
C GLU A 382 1.84 13.20 -17.40
N LEU A 383 0.80 12.55 -17.90
CA LEU A 383 0.26 12.80 -19.22
C LEU A 383 -0.41 14.17 -19.33
N LYS A 384 -1.09 14.65 -18.27
CA LYS A 384 -1.59 16.04 -18.21
C LYS A 384 -0.45 17.07 -18.27
N ALA A 385 0.65 16.81 -17.56
CA ALA A 385 1.83 17.66 -17.63
C ALA A 385 2.47 17.63 -19.03
N ARG A 386 2.53 16.46 -19.67
CA ARG A 386 3.00 16.29 -21.04
C ARG A 386 2.16 17.06 -22.05
N VAL A 387 0.82 16.99 -21.95
CA VAL A 387 -0.12 17.79 -22.76
C VAL A 387 0.19 19.29 -22.63
N ALA A 388 0.33 19.79 -21.41
CA ALA A 388 0.61 21.21 -21.16
C ALA A 388 1.99 21.64 -21.71
N SER A 389 3.02 20.81 -21.51
CA SER A 389 4.37 21.07 -21.99
C SER A 389 4.46 21.12 -23.52
N LEU A 390 3.83 20.16 -24.21
CA LEU A 390 3.79 20.12 -25.67
C LEU A 390 2.97 21.29 -26.24
N ALA A 391 1.84 21.63 -25.64
CA ALA A 391 1.04 22.77 -26.05
C ALA A 391 1.84 24.08 -25.96
N ALA A 392 2.57 24.29 -24.87
CA ALA A 392 3.43 25.46 -24.70
C ALA A 392 4.54 25.53 -25.74
N ARG A 393 5.18 24.39 -26.05
CA ARG A 393 6.23 24.30 -27.08
C ARG A 393 5.71 24.66 -28.47
N ASP A 394 4.47 24.28 -28.77
CA ASP A 394 3.81 24.55 -30.05
C ASP A 394 3.13 25.94 -30.10
N GLY A 395 3.29 26.77 -29.05
CA GLY A 395 2.69 28.10 -28.96
C GLY A 395 1.18 28.11 -28.71
N LEU A 396 0.61 26.98 -28.28
CA LEU A 396 -0.81 26.78 -28.01
C LEU A 396 -1.15 27.07 -26.55
N ALA A 397 -2.39 27.51 -26.30
CA ALA A 397 -2.90 27.63 -24.94
C ALA A 397 -3.02 26.24 -24.29
N ALA A 398 -2.69 26.15 -22.99
CA ALA A 398 -2.87 24.92 -22.24
C ALA A 398 -4.34 24.47 -22.29
N PRO A 399 -4.63 23.22 -22.69
CA PRO A 399 -6.00 22.72 -22.72
C PRO A 399 -6.67 22.83 -21.36
N LYS A 400 -7.83 23.46 -21.34
CA LYS A 400 -8.72 23.47 -20.17
C LYS A 400 -9.58 22.19 -20.21
N ASP A 401 -10.07 21.76 -19.05
CA ASP A 401 -11.00 20.63 -18.90
C ASP A 401 -10.45 19.24 -19.29
N LEU A 402 -9.28 18.88 -18.75
CA LEU A 402 -8.72 17.54 -18.90
C LEU A 402 -9.49 16.51 -18.03
N PRO A 403 -9.80 15.31 -18.56
CA PRO A 403 -10.56 14.28 -17.87
C PRO A 403 -9.77 13.72 -16.70
N TYR A 404 -10.46 13.01 -15.80
CA TYR A 404 -9.84 12.28 -14.72
C TYR A 404 -10.17 10.79 -14.84
N TYR A 405 -9.20 9.93 -14.52
CA TYR A 405 -9.41 8.50 -14.54
C TYR A 405 -10.55 8.13 -13.58
N PRO A 406 -11.66 7.53 -14.06
CA PRO A 406 -12.84 7.31 -13.26
C PRO A 406 -12.71 6.06 -12.39
N LEU A 407 -13.05 6.16 -11.11
CA LEU A 407 -13.04 5.02 -10.20
C LEU A 407 -13.93 3.85 -10.67
N ALA A 408 -14.98 4.15 -11.43
CA ALA A 408 -15.89 3.14 -12.00
C ALA A 408 -15.20 2.16 -12.97
N ASN A 409 -13.99 2.50 -13.47
CA ASN A 409 -13.18 1.62 -14.29
C ASN A 409 -12.33 0.62 -13.48
N VAL A 410 -12.28 0.78 -12.16
CA VAL A 410 -11.64 -0.17 -11.24
C VAL A 410 -12.69 -1.17 -10.77
N GLN A 411 -12.51 -2.45 -11.11
CA GLN A 411 -13.50 -3.51 -10.89
C GLN A 411 -12.90 -4.65 -10.07
N GLY A 412 -13.68 -5.15 -9.11
CA GLY A 412 -13.25 -6.21 -8.20
C GLY A 412 -14.34 -7.25 -7.99
N ILE A 413 -13.93 -8.51 -7.83
CA ILE A 413 -14.82 -9.60 -7.43
C ILE A 413 -14.15 -10.34 -6.26
N ASP A 414 -14.94 -10.64 -5.23
CA ASP A 414 -14.53 -11.55 -4.17
C ASP A 414 -15.72 -12.41 -3.70
N ILE A 415 -15.41 -13.53 -3.05
CA ILE A 415 -16.39 -14.41 -2.42
C ILE A 415 -16.79 -13.91 -1.03
N GLU A 416 -15.83 -13.29 -0.32
CA GLU A 416 -15.98 -12.83 1.04
C GLU A 416 -16.58 -11.44 1.10
N GLN A 417 -17.70 -11.30 1.81
CA GLN A 417 -18.43 -10.04 1.88
C GLN A 417 -17.63 -8.96 2.63
N VAL A 418 -16.92 -9.36 3.69
CA VAL A 418 -16.09 -8.46 4.49
C VAL A 418 -14.94 -7.91 3.63
N ALA A 419 -14.25 -8.77 2.88
CA ALA A 419 -13.20 -8.37 1.95
C ALA A 419 -13.70 -7.34 0.92
N VAL A 420 -14.88 -7.57 0.33
CA VAL A 420 -15.54 -6.62 -0.58
C VAL A 420 -15.79 -5.25 0.08
N GLN A 421 -16.25 -5.22 1.33
CA GLN A 421 -16.48 -3.95 2.03
C GLN A 421 -15.17 -3.21 2.29
N ILE A 422 -14.13 -3.93 2.74
CA ILE A 422 -12.81 -3.36 2.99
C ILE A 422 -12.22 -2.79 1.68
N ALA A 423 -12.27 -3.55 0.59
CA ALA A 423 -11.78 -3.11 -0.71
C ALA A 423 -12.43 -1.82 -1.20
N ARG A 424 -13.73 -1.63 -0.92
CA ARG A 424 -14.43 -0.38 -1.24
C ARG A 424 -13.93 0.78 -0.42
N VAL A 425 -13.75 0.58 0.89
CA VAL A 425 -13.21 1.62 1.77
C VAL A 425 -11.80 1.97 1.33
N VAL A 426 -10.92 1.00 1.08
CA VAL A 426 -9.53 1.18 0.61
C VAL A 426 -9.48 1.97 -0.71
N LEU A 427 -10.30 1.62 -1.70
CA LEU A 427 -10.37 2.36 -2.96
C LEU A 427 -10.90 3.78 -2.77
N TRP A 428 -11.91 3.97 -1.92
CA TRP A 428 -12.42 5.29 -1.59
C TRP A 428 -11.36 6.16 -0.92
N MET A 429 -10.58 5.63 0.04
CA MET A 429 -9.45 6.34 0.64
C MET A 429 -8.47 6.84 -0.43
N GLY A 430 -8.16 6.00 -1.41
CA GLY A 430 -7.31 6.38 -2.54
C GLY A 430 -7.87 7.55 -3.32
N THR A 431 -9.15 7.53 -3.69
CA THR A 431 -9.76 8.59 -4.51
C THR A 431 -9.76 9.96 -3.86
N ALA A 432 -9.96 10.02 -2.54
CA ALA A 432 -10.03 11.28 -1.82
C ALA A 432 -8.65 11.97 -1.71
N ARG A 433 -7.54 11.25 -1.87
CA ARG A 433 -6.19 11.86 -1.93
C ARG A 433 -5.92 12.63 -3.21
N TRP A 434 -6.46 12.16 -4.34
CA TRP A 434 -6.15 12.69 -5.68
C TRP A 434 -7.18 13.68 -6.23
N SER A 435 -8.18 14.05 -5.43
CA SER A 435 -9.23 14.98 -5.82
C SER A 435 -8.90 16.41 -5.37
N THR A 436 -9.17 17.38 -6.25
CA THR A 436 -9.12 18.80 -5.89
C THR A 436 -10.20 19.12 -4.85
N ALA A 437 -10.02 20.17 -4.04
CA ALA A 437 -11.01 20.58 -3.02
C ALA A 437 -12.44 20.72 -3.59
N THR A 438 -12.56 21.17 -4.84
CA THR A 438 -13.83 21.28 -5.58
C THR A 438 -14.37 19.91 -6.03
N ALA A 439 -13.50 18.99 -6.46
CA ALA A 439 -13.88 17.63 -6.84
C ALA A 439 -14.25 16.74 -5.63
N LYS A 440 -13.70 17.00 -4.45
CA LYS A 440 -14.02 16.32 -3.17
C LYS A 440 -15.46 16.55 -2.73
N ARG A 441 -16.06 17.70 -3.08
CA ARG A 441 -17.39 18.15 -2.61
C ARG A 441 -18.57 17.50 -3.35
N ASN A 442 -18.38 16.99 -4.58
CA ASN A 442 -19.48 16.72 -5.52
C ASN A 442 -19.62 15.27 -6.03
N ARG A 443 -19.21 14.21 -5.29
CA ARG A 443 -19.37 12.83 -5.80
C ARG A 443 -19.92 11.81 -4.81
N CYS A 444 -20.99 11.15 -5.25
CA CYS A 444 -21.25 9.73 -4.99
C CYS A 444 -20.28 8.91 -5.85
N PHE A 445 -19.57 7.95 -5.27
CA PHE A 445 -18.61 7.12 -6.00
C PHE A 445 -19.15 5.70 -6.22
N PRO A 446 -19.72 5.40 -7.41
CA PRO A 446 -20.03 4.02 -7.77
C PRO A 446 -18.71 3.26 -8.02
N CYS A 447 -18.20 2.59 -7.00
CA CYS A 447 -17.16 1.57 -7.15
C CYS A 447 -17.85 0.22 -7.45
N ARG A 448 -17.43 -0.46 -8.53
CA ARG A 448 -18.00 -1.76 -8.93
C ARG A 448 -17.18 -2.91 -8.35
N ILE A 449 -17.18 -3.02 -7.02
CA ILE A 449 -16.72 -4.25 -6.34
C ILE A 449 -17.97 -5.02 -5.94
N SER A 450 -18.06 -6.29 -6.33
CA SER A 450 -19.25 -7.11 -6.10
C SER A 450 -18.91 -8.46 -5.48
N ARG A 451 -19.79 -8.93 -4.59
CA ARG A 451 -19.74 -10.30 -4.07
C ARG A 451 -20.28 -11.27 -5.11
N ARG A 452 -19.58 -12.37 -5.37
CA ARG A 452 -20.10 -13.43 -6.26
C ARG A 452 -20.90 -14.47 -5.47
N SER A 453 -22.13 -14.76 -5.91
CA SER A 453 -22.91 -15.89 -5.40
C SER A 453 -22.27 -17.22 -5.84
N ALA A 454 -22.01 -18.11 -4.88
CA ALA A 454 -21.39 -19.42 -5.12
C ALA A 454 -22.17 -20.37 -6.06
N ARG A 455 -23.39 -20.00 -6.49
CA ARG A 455 -24.28 -20.89 -7.28
C ARG A 455 -23.99 -20.99 -8.78
N ARG A 456 -22.93 -20.37 -9.32
CA ARG A 456 -22.54 -20.52 -10.74
C ARG A 456 -21.03 -20.52 -10.95
N MET A 457 -20.38 -21.64 -10.66
CA MET A 457 -19.19 -22.05 -11.40
C MET A 457 -19.59 -23.16 -12.39
N PRO A 458 -19.47 -22.98 -13.71
CA PRO A 458 -18.98 -24.06 -14.53
C PRO A 458 -17.51 -24.24 -14.12
N CYS A 459 -17.20 -25.34 -13.47
CA CYS A 459 -15.83 -25.74 -13.22
C CYS A 459 -15.16 -25.96 -14.59
N ALA A 460 -14.46 -24.96 -15.11
CA ALA A 460 -13.49 -25.16 -16.16
C ALA A 460 -12.26 -25.77 -15.49
N SER A 461 -12.31 -27.08 -15.25
CA SER A 461 -11.13 -27.85 -14.90
C SER A 461 -10.08 -27.61 -15.98
N THR A 462 -9.02 -26.88 -15.65
CA THR A 462 -7.75 -26.95 -16.36
C THR A 462 -7.27 -28.39 -16.27
N GLY A 463 -7.57 -29.16 -17.32
CA GLY A 463 -7.26 -30.57 -17.42
C GLY A 463 -5.75 -30.79 -17.52
N LEU A 464 -5.06 -30.90 -16.38
CA LEU A 464 -3.87 -31.74 -16.31
C LEU A 464 -4.34 -33.20 -16.32
N ARG A 465 -4.42 -33.79 -17.51
CA ARG A 465 -4.45 -35.24 -17.68
C ARG A 465 -3.17 -35.80 -17.05
N ARG A 466 -3.30 -36.42 -15.87
CA ARG A 466 -2.30 -37.37 -15.37
C ARG A 466 -2.27 -38.57 -16.33
N THR A 467 -1.27 -38.61 -17.19
CA THR A 467 -0.89 -39.82 -17.93
C THR A 467 -0.40 -40.84 -16.92
N ARG A 468 -1.14 -41.95 -16.76
CA ARG A 468 -0.65 -43.14 -16.05
C ARG A 468 0.43 -43.78 -16.92
N SER A 469 1.69 -43.65 -16.52
CA SER A 469 2.78 -44.48 -17.05
C SER A 469 2.81 -45.79 -16.27
N SER A 470 2.67 -46.88 -17.01
CA SER A 470 2.89 -48.25 -16.59
C SER A 470 4.39 -48.55 -16.51
N ALA A 471 4.91 -48.89 -15.33
CA ALA A 471 6.15 -49.63 -15.19
C ALA A 471 6.17 -50.45 -13.89
N THR A 472 5.90 -51.73 -14.06
CA THR A 472 6.36 -52.92 -13.33
C THR A 472 7.51 -52.73 -12.32
N ARG A 473 7.33 -53.28 -11.11
CA ARG A 473 8.28 -54.25 -10.48
C ARG A 473 7.62 -55.05 -9.35
N ARG A 474 7.79 -56.37 -9.45
CA ARG A 474 7.64 -57.45 -8.44
C ARG A 474 8.48 -57.10 -7.19
N SER A 475 8.28 -57.59 -5.97
CA SER A 475 7.84 -58.86 -5.37
C SER A 475 7.19 -58.53 -4.00
N SER A 476 6.60 -59.39 -3.16
CA SER A 476 6.76 -60.82 -2.85
C SER A 476 5.52 -61.30 -2.08
N ALA A 477 5.23 -62.60 -2.23
CA ALA A 477 4.15 -63.33 -1.61
C ALA A 477 4.32 -63.53 -0.09
N GLN A 478 3.20 -63.66 0.65
CA GLN A 478 2.88 -64.82 1.50
C GLN A 478 1.61 -64.60 2.35
N SER A 479 0.57 -65.39 2.05
CA SER A 479 -0.23 -66.22 2.98
C SER A 479 -0.66 -65.62 4.33
N SER A 480 -1.96 -65.50 4.63
CA SER A 480 -2.79 -66.52 5.31
C SER A 480 -4.21 -65.92 5.46
N SER A 481 -5.29 -66.58 4.99
CA SER A 481 -6.23 -67.44 5.75
C SER A 481 -6.86 -66.71 6.97
N VAL A 482 -8.18 -66.61 7.22
CA VAL A 482 -9.28 -67.61 7.27
C VAL A 482 -10.62 -66.85 7.50
N ARG A 483 -11.70 -67.33 6.84
CA ARG A 483 -13.16 -67.43 7.18
C ARG A 483 -13.87 -66.31 7.97
N ALA A 484 -14.98 -65.75 7.45
CA ALA A 484 -16.41 -66.23 7.51
C ALA A 484 -17.07 -65.84 8.86
N SER A 485 -18.35 -65.47 9.04
CA SER A 485 -19.61 -65.50 8.28
C SER A 485 -20.55 -64.46 8.94
N ALA A 486 -21.33 -63.69 8.17
CA ALA A 486 -22.80 -63.78 8.06
C ALA A 486 -23.67 -63.53 9.33
N THR A 487 -24.45 -62.44 9.25
CA THR A 487 -25.91 -62.31 9.55
C THR A 487 -26.46 -62.69 10.93
N HIS A 488 -27.09 -61.72 11.62
CA HIS A 488 -28.54 -61.72 11.91
C HIS A 488 -29.00 -60.46 12.67
N THR A 489 -29.97 -59.74 12.10
CA THR A 489 -31.04 -58.94 12.74
C THR A 489 -32.08 -59.85 13.40
N PRO A 490 -33.15 -59.39 14.10
CA PRO A 490 -33.54 -58.03 14.58
C PRO A 490 -34.19 -58.01 16.01
N THR A 491 -34.81 -56.87 16.34
CA THR A 491 -35.96 -56.58 17.23
C THR A 491 -35.72 -56.09 18.67
N GLY A 492 -36.43 -55.01 18.99
CA GLY A 492 -36.45 -54.24 20.23
C GLY A 492 -36.92 -52.82 19.93
#